data_AF-A0A7C2J862-F1
#
_entry.id   AF-A0A7C2J862-F1
#
_cell.length_a   1.000
_cell.length_b   1.000
_cell.length_c   1.000
_cell.angle_alpha   90.00
_cell.angle_beta   90.00
_cell.angle_gamma   90.00
#
_symmetry.space_group_name_H-M   'P 1'
#
loop_
_entity.id
_entity.type
_entity.pdbx_description
1 polymer ?
#
loop_
_entity_poly.entity_id
_entity_poly.type
_entity_poly.pdbx_seq_one_letter_code
_entity_poly.pdbx_strand_id
1 'polypeptide(L)'
;MLEIVHDLAPGAELWFAGFGGTSGTALDFNAAVNCLAQRVDVVVDDVNWFNAGPYDGSSIVSRNTAAALNSPTNRVRAHVTAVGNQAAAHYQEPYQPCPGEAAFHRFAATEQTLDRGGLGPRCDNPVLVPAGSTLRVLVQWNDPWGASCNDYDVYIFAHDSPTALAASQNFQFCAQNPTELAVWQNVSTSPVTVDVVLAPIGQVEPRTFDIFFLGGIPNYYTPASSVPNQADAGGGVLAVGAINAFEDGHDEIAPYSSRGPTNDGRTKPDVTGIDGVSVTGAGGFASPFLGTSAAAPHIAGILALLLECRPGLKAGEPGDAPAQDRSALANALLLTAADLGPPGTDNTYGAGRADALAAGRLACQGSAVLWGDVDCSLTLDSADALALLRASMGLGVVQNEPCPDTGQNVGGRLWGDVDCSGRVDATDSQKLLRFTLGLSIQQGPGCLRPGTLVALD
;
A
#
# COMPACT_ATOMS: atom_id res chain seq x y z
N MET A 1 -0.99 9.45 -15.41
CA MET A 1 -0.15 9.64 -14.20
C MET A 1 0.65 10.94 -14.25
N LEU A 2 1.60 11.13 -15.18
CA LEU A 2 2.41 12.37 -15.21
C LEU A 2 1.59 13.65 -15.35
N GLU A 3 0.48 13.62 -16.08
CA GLU A 3 -0.45 14.74 -16.16
C GLU A 3 -1.01 15.14 -14.78
N ILE A 4 -1.46 14.16 -13.99
CA ILE A 4 -1.95 14.37 -12.62
C ILE A 4 -0.85 14.97 -11.75
N VAL A 5 0.38 14.45 -11.84
CA VAL A 5 1.53 15.00 -11.09
C VAL A 5 1.80 16.45 -11.53
N HIS A 6 1.74 16.74 -12.83
CA HIS A 6 1.96 18.09 -13.36
C HIS A 6 0.88 19.08 -12.90
N ASP A 7 -0.38 18.66 -12.87
CA ASP A 7 -1.50 19.49 -12.44
C ASP A 7 -1.39 19.88 -10.96
N LEU A 8 -0.91 18.96 -10.11
CA LEU A 8 -0.69 19.23 -8.69
C LEU A 8 0.62 19.98 -8.42
N ALA A 9 1.71 19.55 -9.04
CA ALA A 9 3.07 20.02 -8.81
C ALA A 9 3.72 20.49 -10.13
N PRO A 10 3.27 21.61 -10.72
CA PRO A 10 3.72 22.05 -12.05
C PRO A 10 5.19 22.45 -12.11
N GLY A 11 5.82 22.73 -10.96
CA GLY A 11 7.25 22.99 -10.84
C GLY A 11 8.14 21.73 -10.84
N ALA A 12 7.55 20.53 -10.76
CA ALA A 12 8.31 19.28 -10.75
C ALA A 12 8.87 18.96 -12.15
N GLU A 13 10.15 18.58 -12.21
CA GLU A 13 10.74 18.02 -13.41
C GLU A 13 10.23 16.59 -13.62
N LEU A 14 9.59 16.33 -14.76
CA LEU A 14 8.93 15.06 -15.03
C LEU A 14 9.86 14.09 -15.77
N TRP A 15 9.97 12.88 -15.24
CA TRP A 15 10.71 11.78 -15.83
C TRP A 15 9.78 10.59 -16.10
N PHE A 16 10.11 9.79 -17.12
CA PHE A 16 9.38 8.58 -17.45
C PHE A 16 10.36 7.44 -17.75
N ALA A 17 10.03 6.25 -17.26
CA ALA A 17 10.68 5.01 -17.67
C ALA A 17 9.61 3.99 -18.05
N GLY A 18 9.68 3.47 -19.28
CA GLY A 18 8.86 2.34 -19.72
C GLY A 18 9.60 1.02 -19.56
N PHE A 19 8.86 -0.07 -19.39
CA PHE A 19 9.42 -1.43 -19.29
C PHE A 19 8.66 -2.38 -20.23
N GLY A 20 9.21 -2.62 -21.42
CA GLY A 20 8.78 -3.69 -22.36
C GLY A 20 7.33 -3.69 -22.87
N GLY A 21 6.48 -2.73 -22.51
CA GLY A 21 5.09 -2.65 -22.95
C GLY A 21 4.31 -3.92 -22.63
N THR A 22 3.61 -4.50 -23.62
CA THR A 22 2.87 -5.77 -23.45
C THR A 22 3.75 -7.00 -23.21
N SER A 23 5.07 -6.87 -23.40
CA SER A 23 6.05 -7.95 -23.23
C SER A 23 7.05 -7.66 -22.11
N GLY A 24 6.78 -6.66 -21.27
CA GLY A 24 7.64 -6.31 -20.15
C GLY A 24 7.72 -7.42 -19.11
N THR A 25 8.94 -7.68 -18.64
CA THR A 25 9.21 -8.66 -17.58
C THR A 25 9.42 -7.96 -16.23
N ALA A 26 9.37 -8.74 -15.15
CA ALA A 26 9.73 -8.25 -13.82
C ALA A 26 11.16 -7.68 -13.76
N LEU A 27 12.08 -8.19 -14.58
CA LEU A 27 13.45 -7.67 -14.67
C LEU A 27 13.51 -6.32 -15.39
N ASP A 28 12.71 -6.14 -16.44
CA ASP A 28 12.60 -4.85 -17.13
C ASP A 28 12.00 -3.78 -16.20
N PHE A 29 10.98 -4.16 -15.44
CA PHE A 29 10.39 -3.29 -14.40
C PHE A 29 11.42 -2.90 -13.35
N ASN A 30 12.17 -3.88 -12.82
CA ASN A 30 13.23 -3.62 -11.86
C ASN A 30 14.30 -2.67 -12.40
N ALA A 31 14.68 -2.81 -13.68
CA ALA A 31 15.61 -1.90 -14.33
C ALA A 31 15.04 -0.47 -14.43
N ALA A 32 13.76 -0.31 -14.75
CA ALA A 32 13.08 0.99 -14.78
C ALA A 32 13.04 1.64 -13.38
N VAL A 33 12.64 0.88 -12.35
CA VAL A 33 12.62 1.34 -10.94
C VAL A 33 14.02 1.79 -10.50
N ASN A 34 15.05 0.98 -10.75
CA ASN A 34 16.43 1.30 -10.38
C ASN A 34 16.95 2.54 -11.14
N CYS A 35 16.56 2.72 -12.41
CA CYS A 35 16.91 3.89 -13.20
C CYS A 35 16.30 5.17 -12.62
N LEU A 36 15.01 5.14 -12.31
CA LEU A 36 14.29 6.29 -11.75
C LEU A 36 14.79 6.62 -10.34
N ALA A 37 14.95 5.62 -9.47
CA ALA A 37 15.39 5.83 -8.08
C ALA A 37 16.72 6.59 -7.95
N GLN A 38 17.60 6.46 -8.93
CA GLN A 38 18.88 7.18 -8.99
C GLN A 38 18.76 8.64 -9.46
N ARG A 39 17.66 9.01 -10.12
CA ARG A 39 17.53 10.25 -10.90
C ARG A 39 16.45 11.20 -10.38
N VAL A 40 15.44 10.70 -9.68
CA VAL A 40 14.27 11.47 -9.27
C VAL A 40 14.06 11.43 -7.76
N ASP A 41 13.36 12.44 -7.25
CA ASP A 41 13.06 12.55 -5.81
C ASP A 41 11.81 11.73 -5.40
N VAL A 42 10.82 11.62 -6.29
CA VAL A 42 9.60 10.83 -6.07
C VAL A 42 9.37 9.92 -7.28
N VAL A 43 9.25 8.62 -7.05
CA VAL A 43 8.86 7.64 -8.06
C VAL A 43 7.40 7.28 -7.85
N VAL A 44 6.63 7.16 -8.93
CA VAL A 44 5.26 6.66 -8.88
C VAL A 44 4.99 5.66 -10.00
N ASP A 45 4.32 4.56 -9.66
CA ASP A 45 3.80 3.58 -10.62
C ASP A 45 2.36 3.16 -10.24
N ASP A 46 1.67 2.47 -11.14
CA ASP A 46 0.39 1.83 -10.89
C ASP A 46 0.41 0.35 -11.32
N VAL A 47 1.58 -0.27 -11.19
CA VAL A 47 1.87 -1.59 -11.76
C VAL A 47 1.64 -2.67 -10.71
N ASN A 48 0.73 -3.59 -11.03
CA ASN A 48 0.43 -4.74 -10.18
C ASN A 48 1.00 -6.01 -10.80
N TRP A 49 1.71 -6.81 -9.99
CA TRP A 49 2.24 -8.11 -10.38
C TRP A 49 1.49 -9.23 -9.67
N PHE A 50 1.19 -10.29 -10.42
CA PHE A 50 0.44 -11.45 -9.93
C PHE A 50 1.28 -12.70 -10.16
N ASN A 51 1.27 -13.63 -9.21
CA ASN A 51 2.12 -14.83 -9.19
C ASN A 51 3.63 -14.52 -9.36
N ALA A 52 4.10 -13.35 -8.89
CA ALA A 52 5.51 -12.97 -8.90
C ALA A 52 6.22 -13.27 -7.56
N GLY A 53 5.45 -13.60 -6.53
CA GLY A 53 5.90 -13.98 -5.19
C GLY A 53 4.71 -14.17 -4.24
N PRO A 54 4.95 -14.40 -2.94
CA PRO A 54 3.92 -14.85 -2.00
C PRO A 54 2.86 -13.81 -1.58
N TYR A 55 2.93 -12.58 -2.11
CA TYR A 55 2.15 -11.41 -1.67
C TYR A 55 2.48 -10.94 -0.24
N ASP A 56 3.70 -11.23 0.21
CA ASP A 56 4.27 -10.90 1.51
C ASP A 56 5.39 -9.83 1.41
N GLY A 57 5.53 -9.18 0.25
CA GLY A 57 6.60 -8.23 -0.05
C GLY A 57 7.94 -8.87 -0.39
N SER A 58 8.04 -10.21 -0.42
CA SER A 58 9.28 -10.92 -0.75
C SER A 58 9.46 -11.21 -2.24
N SER A 59 8.52 -10.81 -3.09
CA SER A 59 8.64 -10.98 -4.55
C SER A 59 9.89 -10.28 -5.12
N ILE A 60 10.33 -10.69 -6.31
CA ILE A 60 11.50 -10.07 -6.97
C ILE A 60 11.26 -8.58 -7.30
N VAL A 61 10.02 -8.18 -7.53
CA VAL A 61 9.67 -6.78 -7.81
C VAL A 61 9.58 -5.97 -6.52
N SER A 62 8.88 -6.49 -5.51
CA SER A 62 8.65 -5.81 -4.24
C SER A 62 9.96 -5.56 -3.48
N ARG A 63 10.84 -6.58 -3.42
CA ARG A 63 12.16 -6.43 -2.79
C ARG A 63 13.06 -5.48 -3.56
N ASN A 64 13.01 -5.49 -4.89
CA ASN A 64 13.82 -4.57 -5.70
C ASN A 64 13.37 -3.12 -5.46
N THR A 65 12.07 -2.85 -5.48
CA THR A 65 11.53 -1.51 -5.19
C THR A 65 11.91 -1.04 -3.79
N ALA A 66 11.74 -1.88 -2.77
CA ALA A 66 12.16 -1.55 -1.41
C ALA A 66 13.68 -1.30 -1.32
N ALA A 67 14.51 -2.10 -2.00
CA ALA A 67 15.95 -1.92 -2.03
C ALA A 67 16.37 -0.65 -2.78
N ALA A 68 15.72 -0.33 -3.90
CA ALA A 68 15.96 0.87 -4.68
C ALA A 68 15.62 2.13 -3.88
N LEU A 69 14.50 2.13 -3.16
CA LEU A 69 14.12 3.22 -2.26
C LEU A 69 15.12 3.39 -1.11
N ASN A 70 15.64 2.29 -0.57
CA ASN A 70 16.50 2.31 0.62
C ASN A 70 18.01 2.36 0.34
N SER A 71 18.44 2.34 -0.91
CA SER A 71 19.84 2.52 -1.26
C SER A 71 20.31 3.92 -0.82
N PRO A 72 21.38 4.03 0.00
CA PRO A 72 21.84 5.31 0.54
C PRO A 72 22.41 6.23 -0.54
N THR A 73 22.77 5.70 -1.71
CA THR A 73 23.30 6.48 -2.83
C THR A 73 22.22 6.93 -3.81
N ASN A 74 20.98 6.48 -3.63
CA ASN A 74 19.88 6.85 -4.51
C ASN A 74 19.25 8.19 -4.09
N ARG A 75 18.81 8.95 -5.09
CA ARG A 75 18.20 10.27 -4.90
C ARG A 75 16.79 10.19 -4.35
N VAL A 76 16.06 9.12 -4.66
CA VAL A 76 14.66 8.96 -4.29
C VAL A 76 14.41 9.12 -2.79
N ARG A 77 13.32 9.82 -2.47
CA ARG A 77 12.81 10.09 -1.13
C ARG A 77 11.39 9.55 -0.92
N ALA A 78 10.69 9.19 -1.99
CA ALA A 78 9.47 8.40 -1.90
C ALA A 78 9.28 7.52 -3.13
N HIS A 79 8.76 6.32 -2.90
CA HIS A 79 8.22 5.47 -3.96
C HIS A 79 6.74 5.22 -3.66
N VAL A 80 5.89 5.59 -4.59
CA VAL A 80 4.44 5.48 -4.50
C VAL A 80 3.95 4.46 -5.52
N THR A 81 3.06 3.57 -5.14
CA THR A 81 2.44 2.59 -6.04
C THR A 81 0.93 2.51 -5.80
N ALA A 82 0.16 2.12 -6.80
CA ALA A 82 -1.26 1.84 -6.62
C ALA A 82 -1.43 0.54 -5.82
N VAL A 83 -2.33 0.49 -4.84
CA VAL A 83 -2.54 -0.74 -4.04
C VAL A 83 -3.23 -1.86 -4.83
N GLY A 84 -3.82 -1.55 -5.97
CA GLY A 84 -4.59 -2.49 -6.80
C GLY A 84 -6.08 -2.14 -6.88
N ASN A 85 -6.75 -2.71 -7.87
CA ASN A 85 -8.19 -2.56 -8.12
C ASN A 85 -8.92 -3.91 -8.04
N GLN A 86 -8.44 -4.81 -7.16
CA GLN A 86 -8.82 -6.22 -7.17
C GLN A 86 -9.69 -6.64 -5.97
N ALA A 87 -10.12 -5.73 -5.10
CA ALA A 87 -10.95 -6.11 -3.94
C ALA A 87 -12.24 -6.87 -4.32
N ALA A 88 -12.85 -6.53 -5.46
CA ALA A 88 -14.06 -7.21 -5.95
C ALA A 88 -13.79 -8.42 -6.87
N ALA A 89 -12.52 -8.74 -7.09
CA ALA A 89 -12.03 -9.73 -8.06
C ALA A 89 -10.87 -10.59 -7.49
N HIS A 90 -10.78 -10.66 -6.16
CA HIS A 90 -9.84 -11.48 -5.41
C HIS A 90 -10.61 -12.51 -4.59
N TYR A 91 -10.06 -13.68 -4.34
CA TYR A 91 -10.64 -14.71 -3.47
C TYR A 91 -9.54 -15.35 -2.63
N GLN A 92 -9.76 -15.47 -1.32
CA GLN A 92 -8.82 -16.11 -0.41
C GLN A 92 -9.55 -16.94 0.64
N GLU A 93 -9.41 -18.26 0.54
CA GLU A 93 -9.99 -19.24 1.48
C GLU A 93 -9.14 -20.53 1.50
N PRO A 94 -9.14 -21.30 2.58
CA PRO A 94 -8.53 -22.63 2.61
C PRO A 94 -9.26 -23.59 1.67
N TYR A 95 -8.51 -24.47 1.03
CA TYR A 95 -9.06 -25.59 0.29
C TYR A 95 -10.00 -26.40 1.18
N GLN A 96 -11.26 -26.44 0.77
CA GLN A 96 -12.29 -27.32 1.31
C GLN A 96 -12.79 -28.22 0.19
N PRO A 97 -12.86 -29.55 0.38
CA PRO A 97 -13.41 -30.45 -0.61
C PRO A 97 -14.92 -30.22 -0.77
N CYS A 98 -15.38 -30.19 -2.00
CA CYS A 98 -16.80 -30.17 -2.31
C CYS A 98 -17.43 -31.55 -2.02
N PRO A 99 -18.68 -31.61 -1.53
CA PRO A 99 -19.35 -32.89 -1.34
C PRO A 99 -19.52 -33.64 -2.67
N GLY A 100 -18.98 -34.86 -2.79
CA GLY A 100 -19.10 -35.68 -4.01
C GLY A 100 -17.85 -36.53 -4.29
N GLU A 101 -17.79 -37.13 -5.48
CA GLU A 101 -16.67 -37.99 -5.90
C GLU A 101 -15.45 -37.20 -6.42
N ALA A 102 -15.67 -36.03 -7.05
CA ALA A 102 -14.59 -35.12 -7.44
C ALA A 102 -14.28 -34.19 -6.25
N ALA A 103 -13.06 -34.28 -5.72
CA ALA A 103 -12.59 -33.45 -4.62
C ALA A 103 -12.32 -32.00 -5.06
N PHE A 104 -13.22 -31.36 -5.80
CA PHE A 104 -13.06 -29.97 -6.20
C PHE A 104 -13.10 -29.04 -4.99
N HIS A 105 -12.53 -27.85 -5.12
CA HIS A 105 -12.70 -26.83 -4.10
C HIS A 105 -14.16 -26.39 -3.99
N ARG A 106 -14.66 -26.32 -2.75
CA ARG A 106 -15.96 -25.74 -2.41
C ARG A 106 -15.83 -24.23 -2.21
N PHE A 107 -16.53 -23.46 -3.04
CA PHE A 107 -16.73 -22.03 -2.88
C PHE A 107 -18.00 -21.77 -2.04
N ALA A 108 -17.92 -20.86 -1.07
CA ALA A 108 -19.05 -20.44 -0.25
C ALA A 108 -18.77 -19.06 0.37
N ALA A 109 -19.85 -18.34 0.75
CA ALA A 109 -19.70 -17.16 1.59
C ALA A 109 -19.15 -17.52 2.98
N THR A 110 -18.32 -16.64 3.52
CA THR A 110 -17.74 -16.70 4.88
C THR A 110 -17.88 -15.34 5.55
N GLU A 111 -17.19 -15.11 6.66
CA GLU A 111 -17.10 -13.78 7.27
C GLU A 111 -16.37 -12.76 6.36
N GLN A 112 -15.43 -13.24 5.54
CA GLN A 112 -14.59 -12.38 4.70
C GLN A 112 -14.92 -12.50 3.20
N THR A 113 -15.52 -13.63 2.80
CA THR A 113 -15.87 -13.92 1.40
C THR A 113 -17.35 -13.68 1.16
N LEU A 114 -17.66 -12.86 0.17
CA LEU A 114 -19.01 -12.55 -0.26
C LEU A 114 -19.49 -13.51 -1.34
N ASP A 115 -20.81 -13.72 -1.40
CA ASP A 115 -21.52 -14.42 -2.47
C ASP A 115 -22.41 -13.40 -3.18
N ARG A 116 -21.93 -12.85 -4.30
CA ARG A 116 -22.59 -11.74 -4.99
C ARG A 116 -24.01 -12.10 -5.47
N GLY A 117 -24.20 -13.34 -5.93
CA GLY A 117 -25.45 -13.84 -6.49
C GLY A 117 -26.37 -14.53 -5.48
N GLY A 118 -25.91 -14.74 -4.24
CA GLY A 118 -26.65 -15.52 -3.24
C GLY A 118 -26.85 -16.98 -3.68
N LEU A 119 -25.86 -17.55 -4.37
CA LEU A 119 -25.91 -18.89 -4.94
C LEU A 119 -25.80 -20.01 -3.89
N GLY A 120 -25.39 -19.69 -2.66
CA GLY A 120 -25.09 -20.68 -1.63
C GLY A 120 -23.77 -21.40 -1.91
N PRO A 121 -23.46 -22.54 -1.28
CA PRO A 121 -22.21 -23.26 -1.55
C PRO A 121 -22.19 -23.96 -2.92
N ARG A 122 -21.05 -23.90 -3.62
CA ARG A 122 -20.84 -24.49 -4.97
C ARG A 122 -19.48 -25.18 -5.08
N CYS A 123 -19.32 -26.04 -6.10
CA CYS A 123 -18.03 -26.67 -6.43
C CYS A 123 -17.24 -25.89 -7.49
N ASP A 124 -17.74 -24.71 -7.84
CA ASP A 124 -17.30 -23.83 -8.90
C ASP A 124 -17.56 -22.37 -8.49
N ASN A 125 -16.80 -21.45 -9.06
CA ASN A 125 -17.05 -20.02 -8.95
C ASN A 125 -17.49 -19.48 -10.32
N PRO A 126 -18.77 -19.14 -10.50
CA PRO A 126 -19.24 -18.49 -11.72
C PRO A 126 -18.59 -17.12 -11.88
N VAL A 127 -18.01 -16.85 -13.05
CA VAL A 127 -17.34 -15.60 -13.40
C VAL A 127 -17.97 -15.00 -14.64
N LEU A 128 -18.53 -13.79 -14.52
CA LEU A 128 -19.03 -13.04 -15.67
C LEU A 128 -17.86 -12.38 -16.40
N VAL A 129 -17.68 -12.71 -17.67
CA VAL A 129 -16.61 -12.17 -18.53
C VAL A 129 -17.23 -11.25 -19.59
N PRO A 130 -16.94 -9.94 -19.59
CA PRO A 130 -17.49 -9.01 -20.57
C PRO A 130 -17.13 -9.38 -22.02
N ALA A 131 -17.91 -8.88 -22.97
CA ALA A 131 -17.68 -9.11 -24.40
C ALA A 131 -16.26 -8.67 -24.82
N GLY A 132 -15.57 -9.48 -25.61
CA GLY A 132 -14.21 -9.22 -26.08
C GLY A 132 -13.11 -9.27 -25.02
N SER A 133 -13.45 -9.45 -23.74
CA SER A 133 -12.49 -9.45 -22.63
C SER A 133 -11.79 -10.80 -22.49
N THR A 134 -10.55 -10.74 -21.97
CA THR A 134 -9.76 -11.93 -21.62
C THR A 134 -9.79 -12.12 -20.12
N LEU A 135 -10.38 -13.23 -19.67
CA LEU A 135 -10.28 -13.71 -18.30
C LEU A 135 -8.91 -14.33 -18.06
N ARG A 136 -8.22 -13.88 -17.02
CA ARG A 136 -7.02 -14.52 -16.46
C ARG A 136 -7.32 -14.90 -15.03
N VAL A 137 -7.26 -16.19 -14.72
CA VAL A 137 -7.41 -16.72 -13.38
C VAL A 137 -6.01 -17.05 -12.89
N LEU A 138 -5.48 -16.20 -12.00
CA LEU A 138 -4.17 -16.39 -11.39
C LEU A 138 -4.42 -17.00 -10.02
N VAL A 139 -3.99 -18.24 -9.83
CA VAL A 139 -4.17 -18.97 -8.59
C VAL A 139 -2.80 -19.12 -7.94
N GLN A 140 -2.76 -18.92 -6.64
CA GLN A 140 -1.64 -19.26 -5.79
C GLN A 140 -2.14 -19.98 -4.53
N TRP A 141 -1.30 -20.78 -3.89
CA TRP A 141 -1.57 -21.29 -2.54
C TRP A 141 -0.38 -21.13 -1.60
N ASN A 142 -0.64 -21.19 -0.29
CA ASN A 142 0.35 -20.88 0.76
C ASN A 142 1.38 -21.99 1.04
N ASP A 143 1.77 -22.77 0.02
CA ASP A 143 3.00 -23.56 0.08
C ASP A 143 4.23 -22.65 0.01
N PRO A 144 5.41 -23.09 0.50
CA PRO A 144 6.63 -22.31 0.36
C PRO A 144 6.96 -22.05 -1.12
N TRP A 145 7.28 -20.79 -1.45
CA TRP A 145 7.62 -20.39 -2.81
C TRP A 145 8.84 -21.15 -3.33
N GLY A 146 8.72 -21.76 -4.51
CA GLY A 146 9.75 -22.62 -5.12
C GLY A 146 9.87 -24.02 -4.50
N ALA A 147 8.95 -24.42 -3.61
CA ALA A 147 8.97 -25.73 -2.96
C ALA A 147 7.56 -26.28 -2.70
N SER A 148 6.62 -26.04 -3.62
CA SER A 148 5.24 -26.53 -3.51
C SER A 148 5.18 -28.05 -3.62
N CYS A 149 4.64 -28.71 -2.59
CA CYS A 149 4.44 -30.15 -2.54
C CYS A 149 2.97 -30.56 -2.77
N ASN A 150 2.08 -29.58 -2.82
CA ASN A 150 0.67 -29.78 -3.15
C ASN A 150 0.45 -29.33 -4.59
N ASP A 151 -0.33 -30.11 -5.33
CA ASP A 151 -0.62 -29.91 -6.74
C ASP A 151 -2.13 -29.64 -6.89
N TYR A 152 -2.46 -28.44 -7.36
CA TYR A 152 -3.81 -27.96 -7.56
C TYR A 152 -3.94 -27.44 -8.99
N ASP A 153 -4.80 -28.07 -9.78
CA ASP A 153 -5.14 -27.65 -11.13
C ASP A 153 -6.28 -26.62 -11.10
N VAL A 154 -6.28 -25.73 -12.09
CA VAL A 154 -7.39 -24.80 -12.35
C VAL A 154 -8.00 -25.04 -13.72
N TYR A 155 -9.33 -25.04 -13.78
CA TYR A 155 -10.11 -25.21 -14.99
C TYR A 155 -11.11 -24.08 -15.16
N ILE A 156 -11.35 -23.70 -16.41
CA ILE A 156 -12.42 -22.80 -16.83
C ILE A 156 -13.36 -23.64 -17.70
N PHE A 157 -14.60 -23.80 -17.27
CA PHE A 157 -15.65 -24.52 -17.98
C PHE A 157 -16.69 -23.55 -18.56
N ALA A 158 -17.37 -23.97 -19.62
CA ALA A 158 -18.59 -23.31 -20.04
C ALA A 158 -19.63 -23.42 -18.91
N HIS A 159 -20.35 -22.34 -18.64
CA HIS A 159 -21.27 -22.28 -17.51
C HIS A 159 -22.32 -23.40 -17.55
N ASP A 160 -22.50 -24.09 -16.43
CA ASP A 160 -23.39 -25.25 -16.25
C ASP A 160 -23.16 -26.37 -17.29
N SER A 161 -21.92 -26.54 -17.75
CA SER A 161 -21.54 -27.51 -18.78
C SER A 161 -20.19 -28.17 -18.47
N PRO A 162 -20.00 -29.47 -18.77
CA PRO A 162 -18.72 -30.14 -18.62
C PRO A 162 -17.69 -29.75 -19.71
N THR A 163 -18.00 -28.78 -20.56
CA THR A 163 -17.13 -28.37 -21.68
C THR A 163 -15.99 -27.50 -21.18
N ALA A 164 -14.78 -28.04 -21.14
CA ALA A 164 -13.59 -27.28 -20.78
C ALA A 164 -13.27 -26.21 -21.84
N LEU A 165 -13.02 -24.99 -21.39
CA LEU A 165 -12.66 -23.83 -22.21
C LEU A 165 -11.17 -23.51 -22.10
N ALA A 166 -10.59 -23.67 -20.90
CA ALA A 166 -9.16 -23.55 -20.64
C ALA A 166 -8.82 -24.32 -19.35
N ALA A 167 -7.55 -24.65 -19.18
CA ALA A 167 -7.03 -25.25 -17.95
C ALA A 167 -5.56 -24.89 -17.77
N SER A 168 -5.09 -24.96 -16.53
CA SER A 168 -3.68 -24.95 -16.19
C SER A 168 -3.44 -26.10 -15.22
N GLN A 169 -2.50 -26.96 -15.59
CA GLN A 169 -2.23 -28.25 -14.93
C GLN A 169 -0.73 -28.44 -14.72
N ASN A 170 -0.04 -27.37 -14.29
CA ASN A 170 1.40 -27.48 -14.08
C ASN A 170 1.61 -28.32 -12.83
N PHE A 171 2.55 -29.26 -12.90
CA PHE A 171 2.79 -30.20 -11.81
C PHE A 171 3.66 -29.56 -10.72
N GLN A 172 3.28 -29.75 -9.45
CA GLN A 172 4.10 -29.37 -8.29
C GLN A 172 4.59 -30.60 -7.52
N PHE A 173 5.91 -30.85 -7.56
CA PHE A 173 6.58 -32.02 -6.97
C PHE A 173 7.66 -31.63 -5.94
N CYS A 174 7.35 -30.65 -5.09
CA CYS A 174 8.24 -30.07 -4.06
C CYS A 174 9.39 -29.20 -4.61
N ALA A 175 9.28 -28.67 -5.83
CA ALA A 175 10.31 -27.81 -6.43
C ALA A 175 9.76 -26.61 -7.24
N GLN A 176 8.45 -26.55 -7.46
CA GLN A 176 7.80 -25.51 -8.25
C GLN A 176 7.20 -24.45 -7.35
N ASN A 177 6.86 -23.32 -7.95
CA ASN A 177 6.03 -22.33 -7.27
C ASN A 177 4.60 -22.87 -7.13
N PRO A 178 3.90 -22.49 -6.05
CA PRO A 178 2.53 -22.90 -5.78
C PRO A 178 1.54 -22.06 -6.59
N THR A 179 1.58 -22.14 -7.92
CA THR A 179 0.85 -21.22 -8.80
C THR A 179 0.29 -21.89 -10.03
N GLU A 180 -0.90 -21.44 -10.46
CA GLU A 180 -1.47 -21.74 -11.78
C GLU A 180 -1.95 -20.47 -12.49
N LEU A 181 -2.02 -20.53 -13.83
CA LEU A 181 -2.57 -19.45 -14.67
C LEU A 181 -3.42 -20.05 -15.81
N ALA A 182 -4.75 -19.95 -15.69
CA ALA A 182 -5.64 -20.22 -16.81
C ALA A 182 -6.07 -18.92 -17.49
N VAL A 183 -6.04 -18.92 -18.83
CA VAL A 183 -6.42 -17.76 -19.66
C VAL A 183 -7.48 -18.19 -20.66
N TRP A 184 -8.58 -17.47 -20.71
CA TRP A 184 -9.64 -17.67 -21.69
C TRP A 184 -10.20 -16.33 -22.18
N GLN A 185 -10.51 -16.23 -23.47
CA GLN A 185 -11.08 -15.02 -24.05
C GLN A 185 -12.54 -15.21 -24.43
N ASN A 186 -13.40 -14.30 -23.98
CA ASN A 186 -14.75 -14.19 -24.50
C ASN A 186 -14.73 -13.51 -25.86
N VAL A 187 -14.67 -14.30 -26.93
CA VAL A 187 -14.68 -13.80 -28.32
C VAL A 187 -16.08 -13.43 -28.82
N SER A 188 -17.12 -13.55 -27.99
CA SER A 188 -18.49 -13.17 -28.36
C SER A 188 -18.73 -11.65 -28.21
N THR A 189 -19.83 -11.17 -28.77
CA THR A 189 -20.26 -9.78 -28.68
C THR A 189 -21.12 -9.48 -27.44
N SER A 190 -21.27 -10.43 -26.53
CA SER A 190 -22.06 -10.28 -25.30
C SER A 190 -21.28 -10.81 -24.09
N PRO A 191 -21.59 -10.35 -22.87
CA PRO A 191 -21.03 -10.96 -21.66
C PRO A 191 -21.37 -12.46 -21.59
N VAL A 192 -20.42 -13.28 -21.13
CA VAL A 192 -20.59 -14.73 -20.97
C VAL A 192 -20.16 -15.12 -19.56
N THR A 193 -20.97 -15.93 -18.89
CA THR A 193 -20.56 -16.58 -17.63
C THR A 193 -19.77 -17.84 -17.94
N VAL A 194 -18.70 -18.07 -17.19
CA VAL A 194 -17.91 -19.31 -17.18
C VAL A 194 -17.74 -19.79 -15.75
N ASP A 195 -17.47 -21.08 -15.56
CA ASP A 195 -17.30 -21.66 -14.23
C ASP A 195 -15.82 -21.96 -13.97
N VAL A 196 -15.26 -21.38 -12.91
CA VAL A 196 -13.89 -21.67 -12.48
C VAL A 196 -13.91 -22.76 -11.42
N VAL A 197 -13.12 -23.81 -11.65
CA VAL A 197 -13.02 -24.99 -10.76
C VAL A 197 -11.56 -25.20 -10.37
N LEU A 198 -11.31 -25.51 -9.10
CA LEU A 198 -10.01 -25.95 -8.60
C LEU A 198 -10.07 -27.41 -8.22
N ALA A 199 -9.07 -28.19 -8.63
CA ALA A 199 -9.01 -29.62 -8.37
C ALA A 199 -7.63 -30.03 -7.81
N PRO A 200 -7.57 -30.77 -6.69
CA PRO A 200 -6.33 -31.33 -6.20
C PRO A 200 -5.89 -32.51 -7.07
N ILE A 201 -4.59 -32.68 -7.24
CA ILE A 201 -4.00 -33.83 -7.92
C ILE A 201 -3.41 -34.78 -6.88
N GLY A 202 -4.04 -35.96 -6.77
CA GLY A 202 -3.66 -36.96 -5.76
C GLY A 202 -4.10 -36.55 -4.36
N GLN A 203 -3.22 -36.80 -3.38
CA GLN A 203 -3.45 -36.41 -1.98
C GLN A 203 -2.73 -35.10 -1.73
N VAL A 204 -3.46 -34.10 -1.25
CA VAL A 204 -2.94 -32.77 -0.91
C VAL A 204 -3.33 -32.41 0.51
N GLU A 205 -2.50 -31.61 1.15
CA GLU A 205 -2.84 -30.91 2.37
C GLU A 205 -3.69 -29.68 2.04
N PRO A 206 -4.71 -29.34 2.85
CA PRO A 206 -5.46 -28.11 2.68
C PRO A 206 -4.55 -26.89 2.74
N ARG A 207 -4.52 -26.13 1.65
CA ARG A 207 -3.78 -24.86 1.53
C ARG A 207 -4.74 -23.70 1.32
N THR A 208 -4.36 -22.52 1.78
CA THR A 208 -5.10 -21.29 1.53
C THR A 208 -4.80 -20.82 0.13
N PHE A 209 -5.85 -20.72 -0.70
CA PHE A 209 -5.75 -20.14 -2.03
C PHE A 209 -5.75 -18.62 -1.96
N ASP A 210 -5.11 -18.02 -2.94
CA ASP A 210 -5.09 -16.59 -3.22
C ASP A 210 -5.30 -16.45 -4.73
N ILE A 211 -6.47 -15.97 -5.15
CA ILE A 211 -6.93 -16.03 -6.54
C ILE A 211 -7.29 -14.64 -7.03
N PHE A 212 -6.70 -14.21 -8.14
CA PHE A 212 -7.07 -12.99 -8.85
C PHE A 212 -7.77 -13.31 -10.17
N PHE A 213 -8.93 -12.70 -10.38
CA PHE A 213 -9.76 -12.83 -11.58
C PHE A 213 -9.66 -11.58 -12.45
N LEU A 214 -8.62 -11.47 -13.28
CA LEU A 214 -8.44 -10.29 -14.12
C LEU A 214 -9.31 -10.38 -15.37
N GLY A 215 -10.05 -9.31 -15.68
CA GLY A 215 -10.95 -9.27 -16.83
C GLY A 215 -12.27 -10.03 -16.63
N GLY A 216 -12.59 -10.45 -15.40
CA GLY A 216 -13.85 -11.10 -15.05
C GLY A 216 -14.40 -10.60 -13.72
N ILE A 217 -15.66 -10.94 -13.47
CA ILE A 217 -16.44 -10.52 -12.31
C ILE A 217 -16.87 -11.82 -11.58
N PRO A 218 -16.09 -12.32 -10.59
CA PRO A 218 -16.37 -13.60 -9.93
C PRO A 218 -17.53 -13.50 -8.94
N ASN A 219 -18.29 -14.56 -8.75
CA ASN A 219 -19.41 -14.59 -7.81
C ASN A 219 -18.94 -14.58 -6.36
N TYR A 220 -18.00 -15.48 -6.02
CA TYR A 220 -17.36 -15.52 -4.71
C TYR A 220 -16.07 -14.71 -4.75
N TYR A 221 -15.93 -13.76 -3.82
CA TYR A 221 -14.77 -12.89 -3.73
C TYR A 221 -14.54 -12.41 -2.30
N THR A 222 -13.28 -12.16 -1.96
CA THR A 222 -12.75 -11.78 -0.65
C THR A 222 -12.03 -10.43 -0.82
N PRO A 223 -12.60 -9.30 -0.34
CA PRO A 223 -11.94 -8.00 -0.46
C PRO A 223 -10.62 -7.88 0.29
N ALA A 224 -10.53 -8.51 1.48
CA ALA A 224 -9.32 -8.53 2.28
C ALA A 224 -8.20 -9.31 1.58
N SER A 225 -6.96 -8.96 1.91
CA SER A 225 -5.73 -9.55 1.36
C SER A 225 -5.59 -9.47 -0.17
N SER A 226 -6.29 -8.54 -0.83
CA SER A 226 -6.28 -8.37 -2.29
C SER A 226 -5.10 -7.54 -2.81
N VAL A 227 -3.99 -7.52 -2.08
CA VAL A 227 -2.80 -6.69 -2.35
C VAL A 227 -1.81 -7.47 -3.24
N PRO A 228 -1.64 -7.10 -4.52
CA PRO A 228 -0.74 -7.80 -5.43
C PRO A 228 0.74 -7.50 -5.12
N ASN A 229 1.64 -8.24 -5.78
CA ASN A 229 3.06 -7.93 -5.69
C ASN A 229 3.33 -6.53 -6.28
N GLN A 230 4.40 -5.89 -5.80
CA GLN A 230 4.72 -4.45 -5.90
C GLN A 230 3.95 -3.60 -4.87
N ALA A 231 2.63 -3.71 -4.81
CA ALA A 231 1.83 -3.03 -3.77
C ALA A 231 2.09 -3.57 -2.35
N ASP A 232 2.47 -4.84 -2.24
CA ASP A 232 2.91 -5.49 -1.00
C ASP A 232 4.32 -5.08 -0.54
N ALA A 233 5.04 -4.23 -1.28
CA ALA A 233 6.42 -3.86 -0.95
C ALA A 233 6.54 -3.20 0.44
N GLY A 234 7.55 -3.64 1.19
CA GLY A 234 7.92 -3.07 2.49
C GLY A 234 8.93 -1.92 2.36
N GLY A 235 9.61 -1.60 3.47
CA GLY A 235 10.72 -0.65 3.46
C GLY A 235 10.34 0.80 3.18
N GLY A 236 9.08 1.19 3.45
CA GLY A 236 8.60 2.56 3.25
C GLY A 236 8.08 2.88 1.84
N VAL A 237 7.93 1.89 0.97
CA VAL A 237 7.18 2.04 -0.28
C VAL A 237 5.70 2.25 0.07
N LEU A 238 5.10 3.32 -0.45
CA LEU A 238 3.73 3.74 -0.14
C LEU A 238 2.77 3.17 -1.20
N ALA A 239 1.94 2.22 -0.83
CA ALA A 239 0.82 1.75 -1.62
C ALA A 239 -0.42 2.60 -1.32
N VAL A 240 -1.10 3.04 -2.38
CA VAL A 240 -2.17 4.03 -2.30
C VAL A 240 -3.51 3.42 -2.67
N GLY A 241 -4.47 3.48 -1.75
CA GLY A 241 -5.87 3.14 -1.98
C GLY A 241 -6.64 4.30 -2.61
N ALA A 242 -7.82 4.00 -3.14
CA ALA A 242 -8.67 4.96 -3.85
C ALA A 242 -9.90 5.31 -3.02
N ILE A 243 -10.06 6.59 -2.69
CA ILE A 243 -11.32 7.18 -2.24
C ILE A 243 -12.18 7.48 -3.46
N ASN A 244 -13.47 7.15 -3.38
CA ASN A 244 -14.45 7.44 -4.42
C ASN A 244 -14.70 8.96 -4.50
N ALA A 245 -14.23 9.59 -5.59
CA ALA A 245 -14.38 11.03 -5.80
C ALA A 245 -15.81 11.51 -6.05
N PHE A 246 -16.75 10.59 -6.27
CA PHE A 246 -18.16 10.92 -6.52
C PHE A 246 -19.05 10.78 -5.29
N GLU A 247 -18.47 10.43 -4.15
CA GLU A 247 -19.14 10.44 -2.86
C GLU A 247 -18.93 11.82 -2.21
N ASP A 248 -20.01 12.44 -1.71
CA ASP A 248 -20.01 13.86 -1.29
C ASP A 248 -19.04 14.15 -0.14
N GLY A 249 -18.86 13.20 0.80
CA GLY A 249 -17.93 13.28 1.93
C GLY A 249 -16.47 13.04 1.56
N HIS A 250 -16.25 12.39 0.42
CA HIS A 250 -14.97 11.82 0.00
C HIS A 250 -14.34 10.98 1.12
N ASP A 251 -15.16 10.20 1.82
CA ASP A 251 -14.75 9.35 2.95
C ASP A 251 -15.04 7.87 2.71
N GLU A 252 -15.67 7.53 1.59
CA GLU A 252 -15.87 6.15 1.17
C GLU A 252 -14.73 5.62 0.29
N ILE A 253 -14.21 4.45 0.66
CA ILE A 253 -13.30 3.70 -0.20
C ILE A 253 -14.00 3.25 -1.49
N ALA A 254 -13.31 3.39 -2.63
CA ALA A 254 -13.80 2.84 -3.89
C ALA A 254 -13.95 1.30 -3.77
N PRO A 255 -15.07 0.69 -4.22
CA PRO A 255 -15.33 -0.73 -4.03
C PRO A 255 -14.28 -1.67 -4.64
N TYR A 256 -13.58 -1.20 -5.67
CA TYR A 256 -12.51 -1.95 -6.31
C TYR A 256 -11.15 -1.84 -5.60
N SER A 257 -10.94 -0.81 -4.77
CA SER A 257 -9.63 -0.54 -4.15
C SER A 257 -9.21 -1.73 -3.32
N SER A 258 -8.07 -2.34 -3.69
CA SER A 258 -7.51 -3.48 -2.96
C SER A 258 -7.26 -3.13 -1.50
N ARG A 259 -7.38 -4.14 -0.64
CA ARG A 259 -7.32 -4.02 0.83
C ARG A 259 -6.36 -5.04 1.39
N GLY A 260 -5.63 -4.65 2.42
CA GLY A 260 -4.75 -5.52 3.16
C GLY A 260 -5.49 -6.56 4.01
N PRO A 261 -4.75 -7.25 4.89
CA PRO A 261 -3.29 -7.14 5.05
C PRO A 261 -2.53 -7.77 3.86
N THR A 262 -1.23 -7.58 3.76
CA THR A 262 -0.38 -8.47 2.96
C THR A 262 -0.36 -9.88 3.58
N ASN A 263 0.14 -10.88 2.85
CA ASN A 263 0.17 -12.27 3.37
C ASN A 263 1.14 -12.47 4.55
N ASP A 264 2.05 -11.51 4.84
CA ASP A 264 2.82 -11.44 6.11
C ASP A 264 2.17 -10.56 7.20
N GLY A 265 0.94 -10.10 6.99
CA GLY A 265 0.15 -9.39 8.00
C GLY A 265 0.39 -7.89 8.10
N ARG A 266 1.19 -7.29 7.20
CA ARG A 266 1.39 -5.83 7.20
C ARG A 266 0.15 -5.12 6.67
N THR A 267 -0.12 -3.96 7.23
CA THR A 267 -1.18 -3.08 6.76
C THR A 267 -0.85 -2.50 5.39
N LYS A 268 -1.78 -2.62 4.46
CA LYS A 268 -1.84 -1.89 3.19
C LYS A 268 -3.31 -1.58 2.87
N PRO A 269 -3.63 -0.49 2.14
CA PRO A 269 -2.73 0.56 1.68
C PRO A 269 -2.07 1.31 2.86
N ASP A 270 -1.02 2.10 2.60
CA ASP A 270 -0.42 2.95 3.64
C ASP A 270 -1.23 4.24 3.81
N VAL A 271 -1.88 4.72 2.73
CA VAL A 271 -2.73 5.92 2.70
C VAL A 271 -3.71 5.81 1.54
N THR A 272 -4.76 6.61 1.56
CA THR A 272 -5.69 6.74 0.42
C THR A 272 -5.60 8.12 -0.23
N GLY A 273 -5.74 8.13 -1.55
CA GLY A 273 -5.87 9.33 -2.37
C GLY A 273 -7.20 9.35 -3.12
N ILE A 274 -7.56 10.50 -3.68
CA ILE A 274 -8.78 10.68 -4.47
C ILE A 274 -8.62 10.02 -5.85
N ASP A 275 -9.60 9.23 -6.28
CA ASP A 275 -9.70 8.74 -7.66
C ASP A 275 -10.47 9.72 -8.56
N GLY A 276 -10.92 9.29 -9.74
CA GLY A 276 -11.94 10.01 -10.50
C GLY A 276 -11.56 11.42 -10.97
N VAL A 277 -10.29 11.65 -11.28
CA VAL A 277 -9.79 12.99 -11.57
C VAL A 277 -9.86 13.39 -13.03
N SER A 278 -9.94 14.70 -13.26
CA SER A 278 -9.93 15.25 -14.61
C SER A 278 -8.55 15.07 -15.24
N VAL A 279 -8.53 14.53 -16.45
CA VAL A 279 -7.36 14.48 -17.33
C VAL A 279 -7.78 14.89 -18.75
N THR A 280 -6.81 15.16 -19.62
CA THR A 280 -7.00 15.56 -21.02
C THR A 280 -7.56 14.42 -21.88
N GLY A 281 -7.43 13.18 -21.43
CA GLY A 281 -7.76 11.97 -22.19
C GLY A 281 -6.71 11.59 -23.24
N ALA A 282 -5.54 12.25 -23.24
CA ALA A 282 -4.42 11.88 -24.10
C ALA A 282 -4.09 10.39 -23.95
N GLY A 283 -3.79 9.69 -25.05
CA GLY A 283 -3.54 8.25 -25.02
C GLY A 283 -4.80 7.37 -24.90
N GLY A 284 -6.00 7.94 -24.98
CA GLY A 284 -7.26 7.20 -24.94
C GLY A 284 -7.78 6.92 -23.53
N PHE A 285 -7.23 7.59 -22.51
CA PHE A 285 -7.73 7.49 -21.15
C PHE A 285 -9.09 8.19 -21.01
N ALA A 286 -9.96 7.61 -20.17
CA ALA A 286 -11.22 8.24 -19.80
C ALA A 286 -10.96 9.48 -18.92
N SER A 287 -11.87 10.45 -19.01
CA SER A 287 -11.94 11.61 -18.13
C SER A 287 -13.38 11.72 -17.62
N PRO A 288 -13.64 11.55 -16.31
CA PRO A 288 -12.67 11.35 -15.23
C PRO A 288 -11.88 10.03 -15.31
N PHE A 289 -10.62 10.06 -14.87
CA PHE A 289 -9.73 8.90 -14.77
C PHE A 289 -9.86 8.26 -13.38
N LEU A 290 -10.29 6.99 -13.36
CA LEU A 290 -10.62 6.23 -12.15
C LEU A 290 -9.53 5.23 -11.79
N GLY A 291 -9.60 4.70 -10.57
CA GLY A 291 -8.74 3.65 -10.08
C GLY A 291 -7.70 4.13 -9.07
N THR A 292 -7.08 3.19 -8.38
CA THR A 292 -5.86 3.45 -7.59
C THR A 292 -4.71 3.99 -8.46
N SER A 293 -4.76 3.75 -9.78
CA SER A 293 -3.94 4.39 -10.82
C SER A 293 -4.10 5.91 -10.91
N ALA A 294 -5.25 6.45 -10.50
CA ALA A 294 -5.50 7.89 -10.38
C ALA A 294 -5.08 8.42 -9.00
N ALA A 295 -5.34 7.65 -7.94
CA ALA A 295 -5.00 8.03 -6.56
C ALA A 295 -3.48 8.06 -6.29
N ALA A 296 -2.71 7.09 -6.78
CA ALA A 296 -1.26 7.04 -6.59
C ALA A 296 -0.52 8.30 -7.08
N PRO A 297 -0.73 8.80 -8.32
CA PRO A 297 -0.09 10.04 -8.75
C PRO A 297 -0.57 11.30 -8.02
N HIS A 298 -1.75 11.32 -7.38
CA HIS A 298 -2.10 12.41 -6.46
C HIS A 298 -1.15 12.47 -5.27
N ILE A 299 -0.93 11.32 -4.63
CA ILE A 299 -0.02 11.22 -3.49
C ILE A 299 1.40 11.61 -3.91
N ALA A 300 1.86 11.15 -5.07
CA ALA A 300 3.15 11.55 -5.61
C ALA A 300 3.27 13.08 -5.84
N GLY A 301 2.21 13.72 -6.34
CA GLY A 301 2.14 15.18 -6.49
C GLY A 301 2.21 15.91 -5.16
N ILE A 302 1.49 15.44 -4.14
CA ILE A 302 1.56 16.00 -2.77
C ILE A 302 2.98 15.89 -2.22
N LEU A 303 3.62 14.72 -2.33
CA LEU A 303 5.00 14.52 -1.86
C LEU A 303 6.00 15.42 -2.60
N ALA A 304 5.79 15.66 -3.90
CA ALA A 304 6.61 16.60 -4.66
C ALA A 304 6.47 18.05 -4.15
N LEU A 305 5.25 18.49 -3.81
CA LEU A 305 5.01 19.82 -3.20
C LEU A 305 5.65 19.93 -1.81
N LEU A 306 5.59 18.87 -0.99
CA LEU A 306 6.25 18.86 0.31
C LEU A 306 7.77 18.97 0.18
N LEU A 307 8.37 18.33 -0.84
CA LEU A 307 9.80 18.47 -1.14
C LEU A 307 10.16 19.85 -1.71
N GLU A 308 9.24 20.52 -2.40
CA GLU A 308 9.45 21.91 -2.84
C GLU A 308 9.54 22.86 -1.63
N CYS A 309 8.63 22.73 -0.67
CA CYS A 309 8.61 23.61 0.50
C CYS A 309 9.67 23.26 1.56
N ARG A 310 10.07 21.98 1.66
CA ARG A 310 11.06 21.48 2.62
C ARG A 310 12.23 20.84 1.87
N PRO A 311 13.02 21.64 1.13
CA PRO A 311 14.06 21.13 0.24
C PRO A 311 15.13 20.33 0.98
N GLY A 312 15.38 20.59 2.28
CA GLY A 312 16.36 19.84 3.08
C GLY A 312 16.14 18.32 3.14
N LEU A 313 14.94 17.84 2.79
CA LEU A 313 14.67 16.40 2.66
C LEU A 313 15.14 15.79 1.32
N LYS A 314 15.57 16.60 0.36
CA LYS A 314 16.08 16.15 -0.95
C LYS A 314 17.51 15.63 -0.85
N ALA A 315 17.86 14.75 -1.77
CA ALA A 315 19.21 14.21 -1.81
C ALA A 315 20.27 15.26 -2.14
N GLY A 316 21.41 15.17 -1.46
CA GLY A 316 22.55 16.06 -1.63
C GLY A 316 22.42 17.41 -0.93
N GLU A 317 21.32 17.67 -0.23
CA GLU A 317 21.16 18.89 0.56
C GLU A 317 21.99 18.83 1.87
N PRO A 318 22.31 19.97 2.49
CA PRO A 318 23.08 19.97 3.74
C PRO A 318 22.37 19.18 4.86
N GLY A 319 23.05 18.17 5.40
CA GLY A 319 22.47 17.30 6.42
C GLY A 319 21.74 16.07 5.88
N ASP A 320 21.81 15.82 4.56
CA ASP A 320 21.18 14.68 3.89
C ASP A 320 21.36 13.36 4.67
N ALA A 321 20.23 12.82 5.11
CA ALA A 321 20.12 11.61 5.90
C ALA A 321 19.01 10.74 5.28
N PRO A 322 19.29 10.04 4.16
CA PRO A 322 18.25 9.52 3.27
C PRO A 322 17.16 8.69 3.96
N ALA A 323 17.51 7.87 4.97
CA ALA A 323 16.54 7.08 5.71
C ALA A 323 15.62 7.93 6.61
N GLN A 324 16.19 8.93 7.27
CA GLN A 324 15.43 9.88 8.10
C GLN A 324 14.58 10.78 7.21
N ASP A 325 15.13 11.28 6.10
CA ASP A 325 14.42 12.17 5.18
C ASP A 325 13.20 11.48 4.54
N ARG A 326 13.35 10.21 4.14
CA ARG A 326 12.23 9.37 3.68
C ARG A 326 11.15 9.24 4.75
N SER A 327 11.55 9.00 6.00
CA SER A 327 10.63 8.83 7.11
C SER A 327 9.92 10.15 7.45
N ALA A 328 10.64 11.26 7.47
CA ALA A 328 10.09 12.60 7.66
C ALA A 328 9.06 12.96 6.58
N LEU A 329 9.40 12.70 5.31
CA LEU A 329 8.51 12.96 4.18
C LEU A 329 7.24 12.09 4.24
N ALA A 330 7.39 10.80 4.57
CA ALA A 330 6.24 9.91 4.76
C ALA A 330 5.38 10.33 5.96
N ASN A 331 6.00 10.65 7.11
CA ASN A 331 5.30 11.07 8.32
C ASN A 331 4.51 12.37 8.11
N ALA A 332 5.06 13.33 7.36
CA ALA A 332 4.34 14.55 7.00
C ALA A 332 2.98 14.25 6.37
N LEU A 333 2.92 13.24 5.49
CA LEU A 333 1.72 12.80 4.81
C LEU A 333 0.83 11.90 5.69
N LEU A 334 1.41 10.89 6.33
CA LEU A 334 0.66 9.83 7.01
C LEU A 334 0.07 10.30 8.34
N LEU A 335 0.81 11.11 9.12
CA LEU A 335 0.33 11.56 10.43
C LEU A 335 -0.78 12.61 10.32
N THR A 336 -0.87 13.30 9.17
CA THR A 336 -1.83 14.38 8.92
C THR A 336 -3.01 13.93 8.06
N ALA A 337 -3.03 12.67 7.61
CA ALA A 337 -4.16 12.11 6.90
C ALA A 337 -5.42 12.17 7.76
N ALA A 338 -6.55 12.45 7.11
CA ALA A 338 -7.85 12.37 7.75
C ALA A 338 -8.19 10.89 7.99
N ASP A 339 -8.14 10.47 9.25
CA ASP A 339 -8.44 9.10 9.67
C ASP A 339 -9.88 8.70 9.29
N LEU A 340 -10.03 7.54 8.66
CA LEU A 340 -11.29 7.02 8.13
C LEU A 340 -11.48 5.57 8.56
N GLY A 341 -12.72 5.19 8.87
CA GLY A 341 -13.03 3.85 9.35
C GLY A 341 -12.66 3.65 10.83
N PRO A 342 -12.14 2.47 11.23
CA PRO A 342 -11.68 2.25 12.60
C PRO A 342 -10.54 3.20 12.98
N PRO A 343 -10.50 3.77 14.21
CA PRO A 343 -9.44 4.69 14.59
C PRO A 343 -8.03 4.13 14.45
N GLY A 344 -7.14 4.89 13.80
CA GLY A 344 -5.76 4.51 13.52
C GLY A 344 -5.60 3.74 12.22
N THR A 345 -4.39 3.22 11.98
CA THR A 345 -4.10 2.59 10.69
C THR A 345 -4.87 1.27 10.49
N ASP A 346 -5.50 1.11 9.32
CA ASP A 346 -6.31 -0.07 9.00
C ASP A 346 -6.09 -0.58 7.57
N ASN A 347 -6.58 -1.80 7.27
CA ASN A 347 -6.38 -2.47 5.99
C ASN A 347 -7.25 -1.94 4.83
N THR A 348 -8.12 -0.98 5.09
CA THR A 348 -9.00 -0.36 4.09
C THR A 348 -8.49 1.04 3.74
N TYR A 349 -8.26 1.90 4.75
CA TYR A 349 -7.89 3.29 4.52
C TYR A 349 -6.41 3.60 4.80
N GLY A 350 -5.63 2.63 5.32
CA GLY A 350 -4.26 2.90 5.74
C GLY A 350 -4.25 3.92 6.86
N ALA A 351 -3.45 4.98 6.74
CA ALA A 351 -3.49 6.12 7.65
C ALA A 351 -4.72 7.04 7.47
N GLY A 352 -5.57 6.77 6.48
CA GLY A 352 -6.72 7.60 6.13
C GLY A 352 -6.57 8.27 4.76
N ARG A 353 -7.41 9.28 4.51
CA ARG A 353 -7.35 10.09 3.29
C ARG A 353 -6.30 11.17 3.42
N ALA A 354 -5.38 11.25 2.46
CA ALA A 354 -4.35 12.29 2.45
C ALA A 354 -4.94 13.71 2.51
N ASP A 355 -4.36 14.56 3.35
CA ASP A 355 -4.68 15.98 3.46
C ASP A 355 -3.41 16.81 3.18
N ALA A 356 -3.31 17.32 1.95
CA ALA A 356 -2.15 18.08 1.50
C ALA A 356 -1.94 19.38 2.29
N LEU A 357 -3.02 20.02 2.74
CA LEU A 357 -2.94 21.27 3.49
C LEU A 357 -2.44 21.02 4.92
N ALA A 358 -2.95 19.99 5.57
CA ALA A 358 -2.47 19.58 6.89
C ALA A 358 -1.01 19.14 6.84
N ALA A 359 -0.62 18.33 5.83
CA ALA A 359 0.76 17.94 5.59
C ALA A 359 1.68 19.16 5.37
N GLY A 360 1.24 20.14 4.58
CA GLY A 360 2.00 21.37 4.35
C GLY A 360 2.13 22.27 5.59
N ARG A 361 1.10 22.33 6.45
CA ARG A 361 1.16 23.07 7.72
C ARG A 361 2.20 22.49 8.67
N LEU A 362 2.28 21.16 8.73
CA LEU A 362 3.26 20.43 9.54
C LEU A 362 4.68 20.54 8.95
N ALA A 363 4.84 20.25 7.65
CA ALA A 363 6.17 20.15 7.05
C ALA A 363 6.79 21.50 6.70
N CYS A 364 5.99 22.47 6.26
CA CYS A 364 6.48 23.70 5.63
C CYS A 364 6.29 24.95 6.50
N GLN A 365 5.17 25.06 7.23
CA GLN A 365 4.76 26.32 7.86
C GLN A 365 5.14 26.43 9.34
N GLY A 366 5.52 25.31 9.98
CA GLY A 366 5.69 25.29 11.44
C GLY A 366 4.44 25.70 12.18
N SER A 367 3.26 25.45 11.60
CA SER A 367 1.96 25.75 12.24
C SER A 367 1.40 24.52 12.96
N ALA A 368 2.13 23.42 12.91
CA ALA A 368 1.89 22.23 13.70
C ALA A 368 3.22 21.57 14.04
N VAL A 369 3.25 20.88 15.18
CA VAL A 369 4.40 20.10 15.65
C VAL A 369 3.95 18.73 16.11
N LEU A 370 4.87 17.77 16.04
CA LEU A 370 4.66 16.44 16.56
C LEU A 370 5.11 16.41 18.03
N TRP A 371 4.21 16.17 18.98
CA TRP A 371 4.56 16.20 20.39
C TRP A 371 5.70 15.22 20.69
N GLY A 372 6.81 15.74 21.21
CA GLY A 372 8.02 14.97 21.48
C GLY A 372 9.06 14.95 20.37
N ASP A 373 8.76 15.42 19.15
CA ASP A 373 9.75 15.63 18.08
C ASP A 373 10.44 16.98 18.32
N VAL A 374 11.41 16.98 19.22
CA VAL A 374 11.99 18.19 19.81
C VAL A 374 12.86 18.93 18.80
N ASP A 375 13.41 18.23 17.81
CA ASP A 375 14.18 18.84 16.74
C ASP A 375 13.34 19.14 15.47
N CYS A 376 12.02 18.92 15.52
CA CYS A 376 11.07 19.14 14.44
C CYS A 376 11.51 18.46 13.12
N SER A 377 12.20 17.33 13.20
CA SER A 377 12.66 16.54 12.05
C SER A 377 11.51 15.80 11.34
N LEU A 378 10.32 15.76 11.94
CA LEU A 378 9.18 14.92 11.57
C LEU A 378 9.42 13.44 11.82
N THR A 379 10.46 13.10 12.57
CA THR A 379 10.75 11.74 13.02
C THR A 379 10.91 11.73 14.53
N LEU A 380 10.23 10.81 15.20
CA LEU A 380 10.35 10.66 16.64
C LEU A 380 11.38 9.58 16.96
N ASP A 381 12.61 9.97 17.25
CA ASP A 381 13.74 9.04 17.40
C ASP A 381 14.68 9.39 18.56
N SER A 382 15.88 8.78 18.56
CA SER A 382 16.86 9.00 19.63
C SER A 382 17.48 10.40 19.64
N ALA A 383 17.44 11.12 18.51
CA ALA A 383 17.91 12.50 18.40
C ALA A 383 17.07 13.44 19.28
N ASP A 384 15.76 13.23 19.34
CA ASP A 384 14.87 14.01 20.22
C ASP A 384 15.18 13.80 21.70
N ALA A 385 15.40 12.55 22.10
CA ALA A 385 15.80 12.24 23.46
C ALA A 385 17.14 12.90 23.81
N LEU A 386 18.09 12.87 22.87
CA LEU A 386 19.38 13.56 23.03
C LEU A 386 19.20 15.08 23.11
N ALA A 387 18.30 15.67 22.31
CA ALA A 387 17.97 17.09 22.34
C ALA A 387 17.47 17.51 23.74
N LEU A 388 16.55 16.76 24.33
CA LEU A 388 16.07 16.98 25.69
C LEU A 388 17.17 16.85 26.74
N LEU A 389 18.02 15.83 26.62
CA LEU A 389 19.13 15.65 27.54
C LEU A 389 20.10 16.84 27.49
N ARG A 390 20.42 17.32 26.29
CA ARG A 390 21.25 18.52 26.10
C ARG A 390 20.60 19.75 26.72
N ALA A 391 19.32 19.98 26.46
CA ALA A 391 18.57 21.10 27.02
C ALA A 391 18.56 21.07 28.55
N SER A 392 18.36 19.89 29.16
CA SER A 392 18.36 19.72 30.62
C SER A 392 19.71 20.08 31.28
N MET A 393 20.80 20.01 30.51
CA MET A 393 22.15 20.39 30.93
C MET A 393 22.50 21.84 30.58
N GLY A 394 21.57 22.62 30.04
CA GLY A 394 21.82 23.99 29.55
C GLY A 394 22.70 24.04 28.30
N LEU A 395 22.80 22.95 27.54
CA LEU A 395 23.51 22.89 26.27
C LEU A 395 22.56 23.26 25.12
N GLY A 396 23.10 23.87 24.07
CA GLY A 396 22.33 24.20 22.87
C GLY A 396 21.78 22.95 22.17
N VAL A 397 20.56 23.07 21.65
CA VAL A 397 19.84 22.05 20.87
C VAL A 397 19.95 22.42 19.38
N VAL A 398 20.04 21.42 18.51
CA VAL A 398 19.97 21.60 17.06
C VAL A 398 18.55 21.24 16.65
N GLN A 399 17.85 22.17 16.00
CA GLN A 399 16.44 22.01 15.59
C GLN A 399 16.29 22.38 14.11
N ASN A 400 15.30 21.78 13.46
CA ASN A 400 14.85 22.13 12.12
C ASN A 400 13.83 23.27 12.22
N GLU A 401 14.30 24.49 11.99
CA GLU A 401 13.43 25.67 12.09
C GLU A 401 12.38 25.73 10.97
N PRO A 402 11.16 26.22 11.25
CA PRO A 402 10.69 26.74 12.54
C PRO A 402 10.35 25.62 13.56
N CYS A 403 10.98 25.64 14.74
CA CYS A 403 10.71 24.73 15.84
C CYS A 403 10.57 25.51 17.16
N PRO A 404 9.61 25.16 18.04
CA PRO A 404 9.53 25.81 19.35
C PRO A 404 10.82 25.60 20.15
N ASP A 405 11.25 26.63 20.88
CA ASP A 405 12.38 26.50 21.80
C ASP A 405 12.04 25.48 22.88
N THR A 406 13.00 24.64 23.28
CA THR A 406 12.78 23.71 24.39
C THR A 406 12.40 24.47 25.67
N GLY A 407 11.27 24.12 26.27
CA GLY A 407 10.68 24.83 27.41
C GLY A 407 9.74 25.99 27.05
N GLN A 408 9.55 26.31 25.75
CA GLN A 408 8.54 27.25 25.31
C GLN A 408 7.13 26.72 25.60
N ASN A 409 6.19 27.61 25.90
CA ASN A 409 4.79 27.22 26.04
C ASN A 409 4.15 26.98 24.66
N VAL A 410 3.67 25.76 24.44
CA VAL A 410 2.93 25.30 23.26
C VAL A 410 1.62 24.69 23.73
N GLY A 411 0.50 25.35 23.42
CA GLY A 411 -0.84 24.85 23.79
C GLY A 411 -1.05 24.65 25.30
N GLY A 412 -0.39 25.47 26.14
CA GLY A 412 -0.48 25.38 27.60
C GLY A 412 0.50 24.40 28.24
N ARG A 413 1.48 23.88 27.50
CA ARG A 413 2.47 22.89 27.96
C ARG A 413 3.88 23.32 27.57
N LEU A 414 4.88 22.89 28.33
CA LEU A 414 6.27 23.17 27.97
C LEU A 414 6.71 22.23 26.85
N TRP A 415 7.23 22.79 25.75
CA TRP A 415 7.79 22.02 24.66
C TRP A 415 8.97 21.18 25.16
N GLY A 416 8.88 19.86 24.96
CA GLY A 416 9.84 18.90 25.49
C GLY A 416 9.53 18.30 26.85
N ASP A 417 8.49 18.77 27.56
CA ASP A 417 7.99 18.15 28.80
C ASP A 417 7.04 16.99 28.45
N VAL A 418 7.61 15.84 28.08
CA VAL A 418 6.84 14.69 27.57
C VAL A 418 6.08 13.95 28.68
N ASP A 419 6.37 14.25 29.94
CA ASP A 419 5.65 13.67 31.07
C ASP A 419 4.68 14.59 31.81
N CYS A 420 4.64 15.84 31.38
CA CYS A 420 3.78 16.90 31.89
C CYS A 420 4.02 17.19 33.37
N SER A 421 5.27 17.10 33.83
CA SER A 421 5.69 17.46 35.19
C SER A 421 5.79 18.97 35.41
N GLY A 422 5.73 19.77 34.35
CA GLY A 422 5.94 21.21 34.35
C GLY A 422 7.43 21.59 34.32
N ARG A 423 8.31 20.66 33.94
CA ARG A 423 9.75 20.86 33.78
C ARG A 423 10.23 20.08 32.57
N VAL A 424 11.25 20.61 31.89
CA VAL A 424 11.98 19.84 30.88
C VAL A 424 13.29 19.38 31.51
N ASP A 425 13.41 18.09 31.80
CA ASP A 425 14.60 17.49 32.42
C ASP A 425 15.00 16.12 31.85
N ALA A 426 15.99 15.47 32.45
CA ALA A 426 16.52 14.20 31.96
C ALA A 426 15.48 13.05 31.99
N THR A 427 14.41 13.19 32.77
CA THR A 427 13.29 12.24 32.83
C THR A 427 12.53 12.25 31.51
N ASP A 428 12.35 13.42 30.89
CA ASP A 428 11.70 13.57 29.59
C ASP A 428 12.48 12.87 28.50
N SER A 429 13.79 13.12 28.45
CA SER A 429 14.73 12.41 27.57
C SER A 429 14.60 10.89 27.73
N GLN A 430 14.61 10.38 28.96
CA GLN A 430 14.51 8.95 29.22
C GLN A 430 13.16 8.38 28.76
N LYS A 431 12.06 9.10 28.99
CA LYS A 431 10.73 8.66 28.57
C LYS A 431 10.60 8.64 27.06
N LEU A 432 11.11 9.66 26.39
CA LEU A 432 11.08 9.70 24.94
C LEU A 432 11.92 8.57 24.34
N LEU A 433 13.13 8.32 24.84
CA LEU A 433 13.95 7.19 24.41
C LEU A 433 13.27 5.84 24.64
N ARG A 434 12.53 5.68 25.74
CA ARG A 434 11.74 4.48 25.99
C ARG A 434 10.61 4.33 24.96
N PHE A 435 9.92 5.44 24.65
CA PHE A 435 8.87 5.46 23.64
C PHE A 435 9.39 5.02 22.28
N THR A 436 10.54 5.57 21.84
CA THR A 436 11.13 5.25 20.53
C THR A 436 11.61 3.80 20.43
N LEU A 437 11.91 3.16 21.58
CA LEU A 437 12.19 1.73 21.69
C LEU A 437 10.93 0.85 21.83
N GLY A 438 9.73 1.42 21.69
CA GLY A 438 8.46 0.70 21.83
C GLY A 438 8.13 0.27 23.27
N LEU A 439 8.85 0.81 24.26
CA LEU A 439 8.61 0.50 25.67
C LEU A 439 7.48 1.38 26.21
N SER A 440 6.66 0.81 27.11
CA SER A 440 5.63 1.57 27.79
C SER A 440 6.22 2.72 28.61
N ILE A 441 5.59 3.89 28.48
CA ILE A 441 5.89 5.08 29.28
C ILE A 441 4.70 5.42 30.18
N GLN A 442 4.98 5.89 31.39
CA GLN A 442 3.97 6.47 32.27
C GLN A 442 3.98 7.97 32.09
N GLN A 443 2.80 8.53 31.78
CA GLN A 443 2.60 9.95 31.63
C GLN A 443 1.59 10.45 32.67
N GLY A 444 1.73 11.71 33.08
CA GLY A 444 0.76 12.33 33.98
C GLY A 444 -0.65 12.40 33.37
N PRO A 445 -1.70 12.55 34.19
CA PRO A 445 -3.06 12.74 33.70
C PRO A 445 -3.14 13.91 32.73
N GLY A 446 -3.80 13.69 31.59
CA GLY A 446 -3.97 14.72 30.56
C GLY A 446 -2.70 15.03 29.78
N CYS A 447 -1.64 14.23 29.85
CA CYS A 447 -0.47 14.43 29.01
C CYS A 447 -0.71 14.00 27.56
N LEU A 448 -0.13 14.72 26.61
CA LEU A 448 -0.16 14.32 25.21
C LEU A 448 0.76 13.14 25.00
N ARG A 449 0.30 12.14 24.24
CA ARG A 449 1.15 11.01 23.87
C ARG A 449 2.23 11.50 22.89
N PRO A 450 3.50 11.08 23.01
CA PRO A 450 4.48 11.38 21.97
C PRO A 450 3.97 10.91 20.60
N GLY A 451 4.15 11.73 19.57
CA GLY A 451 3.54 11.53 18.27
C GLY A 451 2.16 12.17 18.08
N THR A 452 1.61 12.88 19.08
CA THR A 452 0.35 13.63 18.89
C THR A 452 0.62 14.92 18.12
N LEU A 453 -0.14 15.20 17.07
CA LEU A 453 -0.06 16.49 16.38
C LEU A 453 -0.67 17.62 17.23
N VAL A 454 0.06 18.73 17.32
CA VAL A 454 -0.34 19.93 18.06
C VAL A 454 -0.23 21.13 17.13
N ALA A 455 -1.33 21.86 16.95
CA ALA A 455 -1.30 23.12 16.21
C ALA A 455 -0.58 24.20 17.02
N LEU A 456 0.22 25.02 16.34
CA LEU A 456 0.84 26.23 16.87
C LEU A 456 -0.05 27.40 16.45
N ASP A 457 -0.68 28.04 17.43
CA ASP A 457 -1.65 29.14 17.27
C ASP A 457 -1.05 30.50 16.97
#